data_AF-A0A084IGA4-F1
#
_entry.id   AF-A0A084IGA4-F1
#
_cell.length_a   1.000
_cell.length_b   1.000
_cell.length_c   1.000
_cell.angle_alpha   90.00
_cell.angle_beta   90.00
_cell.angle_gamma   90.00
#
_symmetry.space_group_name_H-M   'P 1'
#
loop_
_entity.id
_entity.type
_entity.pdbx_description
1 polymer ?
#
loop_
_entity_poly.entity_id
_entity_poly.type
_entity_poly.pdbx_seq_one_letter_code
_entity_poly.pdbx_strand_id
1 'polypeptide(L)'
;MAQMACEGRPLPYYVQREFDEFLRCGRLEHGFLRVRCDDCHAERLVAFSCKRRGFCPSCGARRMAEAAAWLVDEVFPEQPVRQWVLSFPYPLRFLFANKPEVMTRVLAIVYRAIAWSCPYKTGHAFSLA
;
A
#
# COMPACT_ATOMS: atom_id res chain seq x y z
N MET A 1 -1.55 24.85 7.49
CA MET A 1 -2.98 24.98 7.87
C MET A 1 -3.37 26.41 8.24
N ALA A 2 -2.55 27.14 9.02
CA ALA A 2 -2.81 28.54 9.38
C ALA A 2 -3.13 29.47 8.19
N GLN A 3 -2.41 29.33 7.08
CA GLN A 3 -2.60 30.15 5.88
C GLN A 3 -3.99 29.99 5.23
N MET A 4 -4.52 28.76 5.13
CA MET A 4 -5.87 28.52 4.57
C MET A 4 -6.99 29.05 5.49
N ALA A 5 -6.76 29.03 6.80
CA ALA A 5 -7.69 29.62 7.77
C ALA A 5 -7.73 31.15 7.66
N CYS A 6 -6.57 31.79 7.47
CA CYS A 6 -6.47 33.23 7.20
C CYS A 6 -7.15 33.63 5.88
N GLU A 7 -7.14 32.75 4.87
CA GLU A 7 -7.82 32.94 3.58
C GLU A 7 -9.34 32.65 3.62
N GLY A 8 -9.91 32.36 4.79
CA GLY A 8 -11.34 32.09 4.96
C GLY A 8 -11.81 30.74 4.40
N ARG A 9 -10.88 29.81 4.14
CA ARG A 9 -11.15 28.46 3.62
C ARG A 9 -10.66 27.39 4.59
N PRO A 10 -11.24 27.29 5.81
CA PRO A 10 -10.81 26.30 6.77
C PRO A 10 -11.09 24.89 6.26
N LEU A 11 -10.12 23.99 6.44
CA LEU A 11 -10.32 22.56 6.17
C LEU A 11 -11.28 21.97 7.20
N PRO A 12 -12.07 20.95 6.83
CA PRO A 12 -12.88 20.21 7.81
C PRO A 12 -12.02 19.67 8.95
N TYR A 13 -12.57 19.65 10.18
CA TYR A 13 -11.84 19.23 11.38
C TYR A 13 -11.21 17.83 11.25
N TYR A 14 -11.91 16.89 10.61
CA TYR A 14 -11.39 15.53 10.43
C TYR A 14 -10.11 15.51 9.59
N VAL A 15 -9.97 16.40 8.59
CA VAL A 15 -8.77 16.53 7.76
C VAL A 15 -7.62 17.09 8.58
N GLN A 16 -7.88 18.13 9.37
CA GLN A 16 -6.87 18.75 10.23
C GLN A 16 -6.31 17.75 11.25
N ARG A 17 -7.20 17.03 11.94
CA ARG A 17 -6.83 15.99 12.90
C ARG A 17 -5.97 14.89 12.26
N GLU A 18 -6.33 14.42 11.06
CA GLU A 18 -5.54 13.40 10.37
C GLU A 18 -4.16 13.91 9.96
N PHE A 19 -4.07 15.19 9.58
CA PHE A 19 -2.80 15.82 9.24
C PHE A 19 -1.90 15.98 10.47
N ASP A 20 -2.46 16.42 11.59
CA ASP A 20 -1.71 16.57 12.85
C ASP A 20 -1.19 15.22 13.37
N GLU A 21 -2.03 14.18 13.35
CA GLU A 21 -1.60 12.83 13.72
C GLU A 21 -0.56 12.25 12.75
N PHE A 22 -0.66 12.56 11.46
CA PHE A 22 0.35 12.21 10.48
C PHE A 22 1.70 12.85 10.81
N LEU A 23 1.73 14.15 11.11
CA LEU A 23 2.96 14.88 11.45
C LEU A 23 3.65 14.33 12.71
N ARG A 24 2.88 13.74 13.63
CA ARG A 24 3.41 13.11 14.84
C ARG A 24 3.84 11.66 14.63
N CYS A 25 3.39 11.02 13.56
CA CYS A 25 3.62 9.61 13.29
C CYS A 25 5.11 9.30 13.15
N GLY A 26 5.59 8.26 13.85
CA GLY A 26 6.98 7.80 13.72
C GLY A 26 8.01 8.65 14.47
N ARG A 27 7.61 9.67 15.22
CA ARG A 27 8.53 10.51 16.01
C ARG A 27 8.57 10.04 17.46
N LEU A 28 9.77 9.71 17.95
CA LEU A 28 9.98 9.22 19.33
C LEU A 28 9.56 10.23 20.40
N GLU A 29 9.63 11.53 20.11
CA GLU A 29 9.22 12.60 21.04
C GLU A 29 7.72 12.59 21.38
N HIS A 30 6.90 11.91 20.57
CA HIS A 30 5.46 11.76 20.81
C HIS A 30 5.10 10.39 21.41
N GLY A 31 6.11 9.64 21.88
CA GLY A 31 5.95 8.35 22.54
C GLY A 31 6.47 7.18 21.71
N PHE A 32 6.92 6.15 22.42
CA PHE A 32 7.49 4.94 21.84
C PHE A 32 7.26 3.73 22.73
N LEU A 33 7.32 2.54 22.11
CA LEU A 33 7.43 1.26 22.79
C LEU A 33 8.89 0.83 22.78
N ARG A 34 9.42 0.38 23.92
CA ARG A 34 10.72 -0.27 23.98
C ARG A 34 10.51 -1.78 23.86
N VAL A 35 11.02 -2.36 22.78
CA VAL A 35 10.99 -3.81 22.55
C VAL A 35 12.38 -4.35 22.88
N ARG A 36 12.44 -5.36 23.74
CA ARG A 36 13.67 -6.07 24.08
C ARG A 36 13.50 -7.53 23.66
N CYS A 37 14.51 -8.09 23.00
CA CYS A 37 14.54 -9.52 22.72
C CYS A 37 14.93 -10.29 24.00
N ASP A 38 14.21 -11.35 24.33
CA ASP A 38 14.50 -12.14 25.53
C ASP A 38 15.80 -12.94 25.41
N ASP A 39 16.15 -13.41 24.21
CA ASP A 39 17.36 -14.23 23.99
C ASP A 39 18.65 -13.40 23.88
N CYS A 40 18.66 -12.40 22.98
CA CYS A 40 19.87 -11.60 22.72
C CYS A 40 19.92 -10.26 23.46
N HIS A 41 18.86 -9.91 24.20
CA HIS A 41 18.73 -8.65 24.94
C HIS A 41 18.88 -7.37 24.12
N ALA A 42 18.92 -7.45 22.79
CA ALA A 42 18.91 -6.29 21.93
C ALA A 42 17.63 -5.47 22.16
N GLU A 43 17.79 -4.16 22.32
CA GLU A 43 16.69 -3.23 22.54
C GLU A 43 16.46 -2.37 21.30
N ARG A 44 15.20 -2.14 20.96
CA ARG A 44 14.78 -1.21 19.92
C ARG A 44 13.63 -0.34 20.38
N LEU A 45 13.74 0.96 20.12
CA LEU A 45 12.64 1.90 20.31
C LEU A 45 11.79 1.94 19.05
N VAL A 46 10.49 1.71 19.22
CA VAL A 46 9.50 1.71 18.14
C VAL A 46 8.54 2.86 18.40
N ALA A 47 8.60 3.89 17.56
CA ALA A 47 7.69 5.03 17.63
C ALA A 47 6.23 4.61 17.35
N PHE A 48 5.29 5.33 17.94
CA PHE A 48 3.88 5.09 17.67
C PHE A 48 3.49 5.51 16.24
N SER A 49 2.57 4.74 15.66
CA SER A 49 2.02 4.98 14.33
C SER A 49 0.63 5.61 14.42
N CYS A 50 0.29 6.53 13.50
CA CYS A 50 -1.04 7.15 13.46
C CYS A 50 -2.17 6.19 13.03
N LYS A 51 -1.85 5.01 12.47
CA LYS A 51 -2.81 3.97 12.04
C LYS A 51 -3.88 4.44 11.03
N ARG A 52 -3.68 5.60 10.38
CA ARG A 52 -4.61 6.18 9.40
C ARG A 52 -4.57 5.44 8.05
N ARG A 53 -5.65 5.56 7.28
CA ARG A 53 -5.80 4.89 5.99
C ARG A 53 -5.17 5.73 4.87
N GLY A 54 -3.99 5.33 4.42
CA GLY A 54 -3.47 5.66 3.07
C GLY A 54 -2.67 6.96 2.90
N PHE A 55 -2.84 7.98 3.76
CA PHE A 55 -2.10 9.23 3.58
C PHE A 55 -0.67 9.21 4.16
N CYS A 56 -0.48 8.58 5.32
CA CYS A 56 0.83 8.54 5.97
C CYS A 56 1.73 7.50 5.29
N PRO A 57 2.87 7.88 4.67
CA PRO A 57 3.78 6.93 4.01
C PRO A 57 4.34 5.87 4.95
N SER A 58 4.62 6.20 6.21
CA SER A 58 5.12 5.22 7.19
C SER A 58 4.07 4.15 7.52
N CYS A 59 2.83 4.57 7.81
CA CYS A 59 1.73 3.64 8.05
C CYS A 59 1.31 2.89 6.78
N GLY A 60 1.37 3.56 5.62
CA GLY A 60 1.10 2.97 4.31
C GLY A 60 2.10 1.86 4.00
N ALA A 61 3.39 2.14 4.11
CA ALA A 61 4.46 1.16 3.90
C ALA A 61 4.35 -0.03 4.86
N ARG A 62 4.09 0.21 6.15
CA ARG A 62 3.88 -0.88 7.11
C ARG A 62 2.68 -1.75 6.72
N ARG A 63 1.55 -1.15 6.37
CA ARG A 63 0.37 -1.89 5.91
C ARG A 63 0.63 -2.66 4.61
N MET A 64 1.42 -2.10 3.69
CA MET A 64 1.82 -2.80 2.47
C MET A 64 2.64 -4.04 2.80
N ALA A 65 3.59 -3.94 3.74
CA ALA A 65 4.39 -5.08 4.18
C ALA A 65 3.54 -6.14 4.91
N GLU A 66 2.66 -5.71 5.82
CA GLU A 66 1.70 -6.60 6.51
C GLU A 66 0.79 -7.32 5.51
N ALA A 67 0.26 -6.60 4.52
CA ALA A 67 -0.58 -7.18 3.48
C ALA A 67 0.21 -8.15 2.57
N ALA A 68 1.47 -7.83 2.26
CA ALA A 68 2.31 -8.70 1.46
C ALA A 68 2.64 -10.01 2.20
N ALA A 69 2.94 -9.95 3.51
CA ALA A 69 3.14 -11.14 4.32
C ALA A 69 1.87 -12.00 4.35
N TRP A 70 0.72 -11.39 4.66
CA TRP A 70 -0.56 -12.10 4.65
C TRP A 70 -0.90 -12.73 3.29
N LEU A 71 -0.60 -12.04 2.18
CA LEU A 71 -0.80 -12.60 0.84
C LEU A 71 0.07 -13.84 0.59
N VAL A 72 1.32 -13.82 1.04
CA VAL A 72 2.25 -14.95 0.87
C VAL A 72 1.86 -16.12 1.77
N ASP A 73 1.53 -15.85 3.02
CA ASP A 73 1.30 -16.89 4.03
C ASP A 73 -0.08 -17.54 3.88
N GLU A 74 -1.11 -16.77 3.50
CA GLU A 74 -2.51 -17.22 3.61
C GLU A 74 -3.28 -17.24 2.27
N VAL A 75 -2.79 -16.57 1.22
CA VAL A 75 -3.57 -16.38 -0.02
C VAL A 75 -2.94 -17.03 -1.24
N PHE A 76 -1.62 -16.91 -1.41
CA PHE A 76 -0.95 -17.45 -2.59
C PHE A 76 -0.71 -18.95 -2.48
N PRO A 77 -0.97 -19.72 -3.55
CA PRO A 77 -0.57 -21.12 -3.60
C PRO A 77 0.95 -21.24 -3.71
N GLU A 78 1.50 -22.43 -3.42
CA GLU A 78 2.91 -22.77 -3.60
C GLU A 78 3.30 -22.92 -5.08
N GLN A 79 3.05 -21.88 -5.87
CA GLN A 79 3.32 -21.80 -7.30
C GLN A 79 3.93 -20.43 -7.62
N PRO A 80 4.77 -20.32 -8.66
CA PRO A 80 5.32 -19.03 -9.06
C PRO A 80 4.22 -18.03 -9.45
N VAL A 81 4.03 -17.00 -8.64
CA VAL A 81 3.11 -15.89 -8.93
C VAL A 81 3.86 -14.73 -9.58
N ARG A 82 3.25 -14.08 -10.56
CA ARG A 82 3.79 -12.87 -11.21
C ARG A 82 2.86 -11.69 -10.97
N GLN A 83 3.38 -10.65 -10.31
CA GLN A 83 2.68 -9.37 -10.19
C GLN A 83 2.85 -8.53 -11.45
N TRP A 84 1.74 -7.97 -11.95
CA TRP A 84 1.74 -7.01 -13.05
C TRP A 84 1.28 -5.64 -12.54
N VAL A 85 2.03 -4.59 -12.84
CA VAL A 85 1.67 -3.21 -12.51
C VAL A 85 1.36 -2.46 -13.80
N LEU A 86 0.09 -2.09 -13.98
CA LEU A 86 -0.36 -1.33 -15.14
C LEU A 86 -0.30 0.16 -14.81
N SER A 87 0.62 0.88 -15.43
CA SER A 87 0.71 2.34 -15.32
C SER A 87 0.31 3.02 -16.62
N PHE A 88 -0.37 4.17 -16.52
CA PHE A 88 -0.79 4.95 -17.67
C PHE A 88 -0.09 6.32 -17.71
N PRO A 89 0.10 6.91 -18.90
CA PRO A 89 0.49 8.31 -19.06
C PRO A 89 -0.44 9.24 -18.28
N TYR A 90 0.13 10.32 -17.72
CA TYR A 90 -0.60 11.26 -16.86
C TYR A 90 -1.93 11.77 -17.45
N PRO A 91 -2.03 12.14 -18.75
CA PRO A 91 -3.30 12.59 -19.33
C PRO A 91 -4.42 11.55 -19.27
N LEU A 92 -4.07 10.26 -19.40
CA LEU A 92 -5.04 9.18 -19.41
C LEU A 92 -5.52 8.80 -18.01
N ARG A 93 -4.73 9.09 -16.96
CA ARG A 93 -5.13 8.80 -15.58
C ARG A 93 -6.41 9.53 -15.19
N PHE A 94 -6.55 10.80 -15.57
CA PHE A 94 -7.77 11.57 -15.31
C PHE A 94 -8.96 11.10 -16.13
N LEU A 95 -8.72 10.71 -17.39
CA LEU A 95 -9.78 10.16 -18.23
C LEU A 95 -10.37 8.89 -17.60
N PHE A 96 -9.51 7.98 -17.14
CA PHE A 96 -9.95 6.72 -16.52
C PHE A 96 -10.55 6.91 -15.14
N ALA A 97 -10.08 7.89 -14.36
CA ALA A 97 -10.66 8.22 -13.07
C ALA A 97 -12.11 8.76 -13.20
N ASN A 98 -12.40 9.51 -14.26
CA ASN A 98 -13.72 10.11 -14.48
C ASN A 98 -14.68 9.25 -15.30
N LYS A 99 -14.17 8.33 -16.14
CA LYS A 99 -14.98 7.47 -17.04
C LYS A 99 -14.67 5.99 -16.79
N PRO A 100 -15.34 5.35 -15.82
CA PRO A 100 -15.06 3.97 -15.44
C PRO A 100 -15.33 2.97 -16.57
N GLU A 101 -16.25 3.25 -17.49
CA GLU A 101 -16.56 2.35 -18.62
C GLU A 101 -15.37 2.18 -19.55
N VAL A 102 -14.60 3.26 -19.75
CA VAL A 102 -13.38 3.24 -20.57
C VAL A 102 -12.31 2.40 -19.88
N MET A 103 -12.14 2.57 -18.57
CA MET A 103 -11.18 1.77 -17.78
C MET A 103 -11.50 0.27 -17.87
N THR A 104 -12.76 -0.12 -17.74
CA THR A 104 -13.19 -1.52 -17.85
C THR A 104 -12.83 -2.12 -19.21
N ARG A 105 -13.03 -1.38 -20.31
CA ARG A 105 -12.65 -1.84 -21.66
C ARG A 105 -11.15 -1.98 -21.83
N VAL A 106 -10.37 -1.05 -21.28
CA VAL A 106 -8.90 -1.09 -21.30
C VAL A 106 -8.39 -2.29 -20.50
N LEU A 107 -8.93 -2.53 -19.31
CA LEU A 107 -8.60 -3.71 -18.50
C LEU A 107 -8.89 -5.02 -19.24
N ALA A 108 -10.01 -5.10 -19.98
CA ALA A 108 -10.32 -6.27 -20.79
C ALA A 108 -9.32 -6.50 -21.96
N ILE A 109 -8.75 -5.44 -22.53
CA ILE A 109 -7.69 -5.56 -23.55
C ILE A 109 -6.39 -6.04 -22.90
N VAL A 110 -6.00 -5.42 -21.78
CA VAL A 110 -4.79 -5.79 -21.03
C VAL A 110 -4.87 -7.23 -20.55
N TYR A 111 -6.00 -7.67 -20.01
CA TYR A 111 -6.20 -9.04 -19.56
C TYR A 111 -6.04 -10.04 -20.71
N ARG A 112 -6.63 -9.75 -21.88
CA ARG A 112 -6.47 -10.59 -23.08
C ARG A 112 -5.02 -10.63 -23.55
N ALA A 113 -4.31 -9.49 -23.53
CA ALA A 113 -2.90 -9.44 -23.90
C ALA A 113 -2.02 -10.24 -22.93
N ILE A 114 -2.26 -10.12 -21.62
CA ILE A 114 -1.54 -10.89 -20.60
C ILE A 114 -1.81 -12.38 -20.77
N ALA A 115 -3.08 -12.78 -20.90
CA ALA A 115 -3.48 -14.17 -21.10
C ALA A 115 -2.86 -14.77 -22.37
N TRP A 116 -2.82 -14.01 -23.47
CA TRP A 116 -2.15 -14.42 -24.70
C TRP A 116 -0.62 -14.55 -24.52
N SER A 117 0.00 -13.57 -23.85
CA SER A 117 1.45 -13.52 -23.62
C SER A 117 1.95 -14.49 -22.56
N CYS A 118 1.05 -15.18 -21.86
CA CYS A 118 1.36 -16.19 -20.87
C CYS A 118 1.21 -17.59 -21.49
N PRO A 119 2.18 -18.08 -22.29
CA PRO A 119 2.21 -19.48 -22.62
C PRO A 119 2.44 -20.25 -21.31
N TYR A 120 1.56 -21.20 -21.03
CA TYR A 120 1.69 -22.18 -19.97
C TYR A 120 3.05 -22.89 -20.10
N LYS A 121 4.08 -22.33 -19.45
CA LYS A 121 5.40 -22.94 -19.31
C LYS A 121 5.65 -23.17 -17.82
N THR A 122 5.03 -24.20 -17.30
CA THR A 122 5.54 -24.89 -16.11
C THR A 122 5.98 -26.28 -16.52
N GLY A 123 7.19 -26.33 -17.09
CA GLY A 123 8.03 -27.52 -17.06
C GLY A 123 8.68 -27.66 -15.69
N HIS A 124 7.88 -27.88 -14.65
CA HIS A 124 8.36 -28.43 -13.38
C HIS A 124 7.46 -29.62 -13.03
N ALA A 125 8.03 -30.81 -13.21
CA ALA A 125 7.49 -32.04 -12.67
C ALA A 125 7.41 -31.90 -11.15
N PHE A 126 6.20 -31.68 -10.63
CA PHE A 126 5.94 -31.84 -9.21
C PHE A 126 5.89 -33.34 -8.96
N SER A 127 7.02 -33.92 -8.55
CA SER A 127 7.08 -35.27 -7.99
C SER A 127 6.19 -35.26 -6.75
N LEU A 128 5.07 -35.95 -6.82
CA LEU A 128 4.30 -36.32 -5.64
C LEU A 128 5.19 -37.21 -4.77
N ALA A 129 5.52 -36.73 -3.58
CA ALA A 129 5.97 -37.52 -2.45
C ALA A 129 4.98 -37.28 -1.31
#